data_AF-A0A2G6DR64-F1
#
_entry.id   AF-A0A2G6DR64-F1
#
_cell.length_a   1.000
_cell.length_b   1.000
_cell.length_c   1.000
_cell.angle_alpha   90.00
_cell.angle_beta   90.00
_cell.angle_gamma   90.00
#
_symmetry.space_group_name_H-M   'P 1'
#
loop_
_entity.id
_entity.type
_entity.pdbx_description
1 polymer ?
#
loop_
_entity_poly.entity_id
_entity_poly.type
_entity_poly.pdbx_seq_one_letter_code
_entity_poly.pdbx_strand_id
1 'polypeptide(L)'
;MADKKEKQTQKQKEELNQVFEIHTMAKDNELRQDSDNTNDSKKTSKKSILGSQNKKPLIAKKVQKKSTEPNPFLTEEVKGEITTVGKEAQNVQQKQEGSKKGSFAPQIKKDFAEETNQTPADIASKVQKSKSVKQSKKSKNIVKIMMIIFIILFILGAIGVVVWIFVFDKQKVSVESNQQTMPETVEDVIDKSTAESEQPKKTYSTDMPNYFVLNVESQTSDSDIVAEFTKIEKTIIADDIVEPVAFTVNDTNGNPVSFHIFALSAGMNIPQEIASSLEEEFDLYAYNDPEHGVRFGFVINVKNPNLLQEALKENEVKLPQAFSIILDETAIATENTTFNDGVYKTYPIRYTNLNSTESYSIDYVVSNLQLVVGSSRHTIRAILEDVRGGIYNPENNDSVGLEADVDLESNLETKVEEEKVTDNMTDATIE
;
A
#
# COMPACT_ATOMS: atom_id res chain seq x y z
N MET A 1 -31.69 -60.74 30.59
CA MET A 1 -31.53 -59.46 29.86
C MET A 1 -30.08 -58.99 29.74
N ALA A 2 -29.14 -59.47 30.58
CA ALA A 2 -27.72 -59.12 30.47
C ALA A 2 -27.02 -59.74 29.23
N ASP A 3 -27.27 -61.02 28.93
CA ASP A 3 -26.64 -61.72 27.78
C ASP A 3 -26.95 -61.15 26.40
N LYS A 4 -28.05 -60.40 26.27
CA LYS A 4 -28.46 -59.84 24.97
C LYS A 4 -27.67 -58.56 24.62
N LYS A 5 -27.17 -57.83 25.62
CA LYS A 5 -26.33 -56.63 25.41
C LYS A 5 -24.88 -57.00 25.08
N GLU A 6 -24.38 -58.09 25.61
CA GLU A 6 -22.99 -58.50 25.37
C GLU A 6 -22.80 -59.03 23.93
N LYS A 7 -23.76 -59.80 23.40
CA LYS A 7 -23.75 -60.24 22.00
C LYS A 7 -23.90 -59.10 21.00
N GLN A 8 -24.61 -58.03 21.36
CA GLN A 8 -24.78 -56.86 20.48
C GLN A 8 -23.50 -56.02 20.41
N THR A 9 -22.72 -55.99 21.49
CA THR A 9 -21.45 -55.25 21.56
C THR A 9 -20.32 -55.98 20.85
N GLN A 10 -20.30 -57.33 20.87
CA GLN A 10 -19.32 -58.10 20.10
C GLN A 10 -19.58 -58.02 18.59
N LYS A 11 -20.84 -58.08 18.15
CA LYS A 11 -21.18 -57.97 16.72
C LYS A 11 -20.82 -56.59 16.13
N GLN A 12 -21.00 -55.51 16.89
CA GLN A 12 -20.55 -54.17 16.48
C GLN A 12 -19.03 -54.02 16.41
N LYS A 13 -18.26 -54.76 17.23
CA LYS A 13 -16.80 -54.73 17.17
C LYS A 13 -16.23 -55.52 15.97
N GLU A 14 -16.87 -56.60 15.56
CA GLU A 14 -16.48 -57.32 14.33
C GLU A 14 -16.81 -56.53 13.06
N GLU A 15 -17.96 -55.83 13.02
CA GLU A 15 -18.33 -54.99 11.87
C GLU A 15 -17.41 -53.75 11.74
N LEU A 16 -16.89 -53.19 12.85
CA LEU A 16 -15.93 -52.09 12.79
C LEU A 16 -14.54 -52.53 12.28
N ASN A 17 -14.17 -53.80 12.43
CA ASN A 17 -12.88 -54.31 11.97
C ASN A 17 -12.87 -54.72 10.48
N GLN A 18 -14.03 -54.83 9.83
CA GLN A 18 -14.12 -55.06 8.38
C GLN A 18 -14.11 -53.79 7.53
N VAL A 19 -14.37 -52.62 8.11
CA VAL A 19 -14.49 -51.35 7.36
C VAL A 19 -13.18 -50.56 7.31
N PHE A 20 -12.20 -50.90 8.13
CA PHE A 20 -10.88 -50.25 8.14
C PHE A 20 -9.77 -51.28 7.88
N GLU A 21 -9.62 -51.72 6.63
CA GLU A 21 -8.32 -52.17 6.16
C GLU A 21 -7.39 -50.95 6.16
N ILE A 22 -6.64 -50.78 7.25
CA ILE A 22 -5.63 -49.74 7.35
C ILE A 22 -4.51 -50.13 6.38
N HIS A 23 -4.56 -49.56 5.18
CA HIS A 23 -3.42 -49.51 4.28
C HIS A 23 -2.28 -48.79 5.00
N THR A 24 -1.32 -49.58 5.48
CA THR A 24 -0.07 -49.04 6.01
C THR A 24 0.86 -48.79 4.83
N MET A 25 1.54 -47.64 4.82
CA MET A 25 2.51 -47.25 3.77
C MET A 25 3.62 -48.30 3.53
N ALA A 26 3.81 -49.26 4.45
CA ALA A 26 4.71 -50.40 4.26
C ALA A 26 4.25 -51.35 3.14
N LYS A 27 2.93 -51.52 2.95
CA LYS A 27 2.35 -52.42 1.93
C LYS A 27 2.31 -51.78 0.54
N ASP A 28 2.13 -50.47 0.47
CA ASP A 28 2.12 -49.71 -0.79
C ASP A 28 3.53 -49.50 -1.38
N ASN A 29 4.59 -49.68 -0.59
CA ASN A 29 5.97 -49.57 -1.05
C ASN A 29 6.52 -50.88 -1.64
N GLU A 30 5.90 -52.03 -1.35
CA GLU A 30 6.23 -53.32 -2.00
C GLU A 30 5.64 -53.43 -3.41
N LEU A 31 4.50 -52.78 -3.67
CA LEU A 31 3.85 -52.75 -5.00
C LEU A 31 4.55 -51.83 -6.03
N ARG A 32 5.52 -51.01 -5.59
CA ARG A 32 6.25 -50.06 -6.45
C ARG A 32 7.59 -50.58 -6.98
N GLN A 33 8.09 -51.72 -6.51
CA GLN A 33 9.38 -52.24 -6.98
C GLN A 33 9.29 -53.06 -8.28
N ASP A 34 8.09 -53.33 -8.80
CA ASP A 34 7.90 -54.17 -9.99
C ASP A 34 7.67 -53.41 -11.31
N SER A 35 7.65 -52.06 -11.31
CA SER A 35 7.30 -51.28 -12.52
C SER A 35 8.46 -50.64 -13.29
N ASP A 36 9.69 -50.70 -12.80
CA ASP A 36 10.84 -49.99 -13.40
C ASP A 36 11.75 -50.91 -14.23
N ASN A 37 11.18 -51.68 -15.16
CA ASN A 37 11.98 -52.40 -16.13
C ASN A 37 11.35 -52.52 -17.52
N THR A 38 11.25 -51.39 -18.22
CA THR A 38 11.17 -51.37 -19.68
C THR A 38 11.87 -50.12 -20.23
N ASN A 39 13.16 -50.27 -20.48
CA ASN A 39 13.91 -49.45 -21.42
C ASN A 39 13.34 -49.67 -22.83
N ASP A 40 12.86 -48.60 -23.48
CA ASP A 40 13.02 -48.53 -24.92
C ASP A 40 13.16 -47.08 -25.43
N SER A 41 14.33 -46.83 -26.00
CA SER A 41 14.76 -45.56 -26.58
C SER A 41 14.14 -45.35 -27.96
N LYS A 42 13.64 -44.14 -28.27
CA LYS A 42 13.50 -43.69 -29.67
C LYS A 42 13.44 -42.16 -29.84
N LYS A 43 14.64 -41.57 -29.88
CA LYS A 43 15.19 -40.68 -30.93
C LYS A 43 14.20 -40.12 -32.00
N THR A 44 13.91 -38.82 -31.94
CA THR A 44 13.55 -37.97 -33.12
C THR A 44 13.97 -36.51 -32.83
N SER A 45 15.06 -36.04 -33.43
CA SER A 45 15.14 -35.17 -34.62
C SER A 45 14.77 -33.70 -34.39
N LYS A 46 15.81 -32.88 -34.20
CA LYS A 46 15.79 -31.42 -34.38
C LYS A 46 15.34 -31.07 -35.80
N LYS A 47 14.35 -30.19 -35.95
CA LYS A 47 14.04 -29.54 -37.23
C LYS A 47 14.02 -28.02 -37.03
N SER A 48 14.98 -27.38 -37.68
CA SER A 48 15.13 -25.93 -37.80
C SER A 48 13.96 -25.37 -38.62
N ILE A 49 13.39 -24.25 -38.19
CA ILE A 49 12.50 -23.43 -39.02
C ILE A 49 13.13 -22.04 -39.09
N LEU A 50 13.91 -21.83 -40.16
CA LEU A 50 14.27 -20.53 -40.70
C LEU A 50 13.36 -20.32 -41.93
N GLY A 51 12.51 -19.31 -41.89
CA GLY A 51 11.50 -19.06 -42.91
C GLY A 51 11.18 -17.57 -43.05
N SER A 52 12.07 -16.88 -43.77
CA SER A 52 11.90 -15.53 -44.28
C SER A 52 10.73 -15.45 -45.27
N GLN A 53 9.84 -14.45 -45.12
CA GLN A 53 9.07 -13.90 -46.24
C GLN A 53 8.87 -12.38 -46.13
N ASN A 54 9.58 -11.71 -47.03
CA ASN A 54 9.26 -10.44 -47.69
C ASN A 54 7.75 -10.12 -47.84
N LYS A 55 7.34 -8.91 -47.44
CA LYS A 55 6.31 -8.15 -48.17
C LYS A 55 6.71 -6.68 -48.31
N LYS A 56 6.73 -6.23 -49.57
CA LYS A 56 7.00 -4.89 -50.09
C LYS A 56 5.89 -3.88 -49.77
N PRO A 57 6.18 -2.57 -49.86
CA PRO A 57 5.24 -1.49 -49.57
C PRO A 57 4.33 -1.18 -50.78
N LEU A 58 3.04 -0.94 -50.51
CA LEU A 58 2.07 -0.50 -51.51
C LEU A 58 1.66 0.96 -51.27
N ILE A 59 2.15 1.81 -52.17
CA ILE A 59 1.43 2.83 -52.94
C ILE A 59 0.72 3.96 -52.17
N ALA A 60 1.31 5.15 -52.38
CA ALA A 60 0.74 6.47 -52.15
C ALA A 60 -0.62 6.68 -52.84
N LYS A 61 -1.57 7.25 -52.10
CA LYS A 61 -2.74 7.94 -52.67
C LYS A 61 -2.63 9.43 -52.36
N LYS A 62 -2.80 10.22 -53.41
CA LYS A 62 -2.72 11.68 -53.50
C LYS A 62 -4.15 12.23 -53.67
N VAL A 63 -4.37 13.47 -53.21
CA VAL A 63 -5.50 14.39 -53.53
C VAL A 63 -6.80 14.10 -52.72
N GLN A 64 -7.36 15.01 -51.91
CA GLN A 64 -7.96 16.30 -52.28
C GLN A 64 -7.89 17.38 -51.18
N LYS A 65 -7.61 18.62 -51.64
CA LYS A 65 -7.83 19.90 -50.96
C LYS A 65 -9.32 20.26 -50.92
N LYS A 66 -9.81 20.71 -49.77
CA LYS A 66 -11.03 21.53 -49.52
C LYS A 66 -10.94 21.91 -48.04
N SER A 67 -11.21 23.10 -47.52
CA SER A 67 -11.60 24.43 -47.98
C SER A 67 -11.29 25.31 -46.78
N THR A 68 -10.57 26.41 -46.96
CA THR A 68 -10.26 27.36 -45.89
C THR A 68 -11.44 28.32 -45.76
N GLU A 69 -12.21 28.22 -44.69
CA GLU A 69 -13.13 29.29 -44.29
C GLU A 69 -12.36 30.36 -43.50
N PRO A 70 -12.51 31.66 -43.82
CA PRO A 70 -11.89 32.74 -43.07
C PRO A 70 -12.65 33.05 -41.78
N ASN A 71 -11.90 33.11 -40.67
CA ASN A 71 -12.33 33.59 -39.37
C ASN A 71 -12.93 35.02 -39.44
N PRO A 72 -14.13 35.28 -38.90
CA PRO A 72 -14.78 36.60 -38.94
C PRO A 72 -14.52 37.50 -37.73
N PHE A 73 -13.57 37.19 -36.83
CA PHE A 73 -13.46 37.87 -35.52
C PHE A 73 -12.33 38.87 -35.32
N LEU A 74 -11.71 39.39 -36.39
CA LEU A 74 -10.66 40.41 -36.27
C LEU A 74 -10.86 41.55 -37.25
N THR A 75 -11.81 42.43 -36.92
CA THR A 75 -11.76 43.85 -37.29
C THR A 75 -12.57 44.65 -36.27
N GLU A 76 -11.88 45.42 -35.42
CA GLU A 76 -12.17 46.85 -35.29
C GLU A 76 -11.01 47.56 -34.58
N GLU A 77 -10.26 48.27 -35.40
CA GLU A 77 -9.28 49.29 -35.04
C GLU A 77 -10.07 50.54 -34.63
N VAL A 78 -10.13 50.90 -33.34
CA VAL A 78 -10.67 52.19 -32.90
C VAL A 78 -9.52 53.12 -32.53
N LYS A 79 -9.26 54.05 -33.45
CA LYS A 79 -8.46 55.27 -33.28
C LYS A 79 -9.35 56.41 -32.76
N GLY A 80 -8.77 57.22 -31.87
CA GLY A 80 -9.27 58.56 -31.47
C GLY A 80 -10.32 58.50 -30.36
N GLU A 81 -10.44 59.45 -29.43
CA GLU A 81 -10.03 60.85 -29.44
C GLU A 81 -10.09 61.39 -28.00
N ILE A 82 -9.22 62.34 -27.67
CA ILE A 82 -9.15 63.03 -26.38
C ILE A 82 -10.32 64.03 -26.31
N THR A 83 -11.09 64.07 -25.21
CA THR A 83 -11.74 65.32 -24.80
C THR A 83 -11.89 65.44 -23.28
N THR A 84 -11.46 66.59 -22.80
CA THR A 84 -11.46 67.12 -21.43
C THR A 84 -12.79 67.82 -21.05
N VAL A 85 -13.02 67.96 -19.73
CA VAL A 85 -13.95 68.91 -19.03
C VAL A 85 -15.44 68.50 -19.05
N GLY A 86 -16.22 68.50 -17.96
CA GLY A 86 -16.04 68.87 -16.55
C GLY A 86 -17.34 68.74 -15.74
N LYS A 87 -17.23 69.00 -14.42
CA LYS A 87 -18.22 69.47 -13.42
C LYS A 87 -19.71 69.12 -13.54
N GLU A 88 -20.22 68.40 -12.54
CA GLU A 88 -21.39 68.72 -11.68
C GLU A 88 -21.54 67.58 -10.65
N ALA A 89 -21.29 67.75 -9.35
CA ALA A 89 -22.08 68.38 -8.29
C ALA A 89 -23.40 67.65 -7.92
N GLN A 90 -23.34 66.78 -6.90
CA GLN A 90 -24.36 66.51 -5.86
C GLN A 90 -23.75 65.48 -4.89
N ASN A 91 -23.20 65.85 -3.74
CA ASN A 91 -23.86 66.24 -2.47
C ASN A 91 -24.74 65.14 -1.86
N VAL A 92 -24.13 64.28 -1.03
CA VAL A 92 -24.78 63.67 0.14
C VAL A 92 -23.79 63.70 1.31
N GLN A 93 -24.06 64.57 2.27
CA GLN A 93 -23.64 64.52 3.68
C GLN A 93 -24.08 63.17 4.28
N GLN A 94 -23.42 62.48 5.22
CA GLN A 94 -22.79 62.97 6.44
C GLN A 94 -22.21 61.76 7.20
N LYS A 95 -21.16 62.03 7.99
CA LYS A 95 -20.88 61.45 9.32
C LYS A 95 -20.23 60.05 9.37
N GLN A 96 -18.90 60.04 9.56
CA GLN A 96 -18.29 59.45 10.76
C GLN A 96 -16.86 59.97 10.99
N GLU A 97 -16.66 60.48 12.21
CA GLU A 97 -15.40 60.77 12.89
C GLU A 97 -14.56 59.47 12.99
N GLY A 98 -13.24 59.41 13.08
CA GLY A 98 -12.20 60.41 13.16
C GLY A 98 -10.86 59.68 13.33
N SER A 99 -9.85 60.12 12.57
CA SER A 99 -8.45 60.29 13.00
C SER A 99 -7.80 59.20 13.88
N LYS A 100 -6.83 58.46 13.31
CA LYS A 100 -5.40 58.67 13.59
C LYS A 100 -4.50 57.87 12.64
N LYS A 101 -3.67 58.60 11.89
CA LYS A 101 -2.51 58.12 11.14
C LYS A 101 -1.32 57.88 12.08
N GLY A 102 -0.55 56.84 11.81
CA GLY A 102 0.83 56.62 12.27
C GLY A 102 1.31 55.30 11.68
N SER A 103 1.98 55.27 10.51
CA SER A 103 3.42 55.47 10.34
C SER A 103 4.26 54.67 11.33
N PHE A 104 4.41 53.36 11.08
CA PHE A 104 5.44 52.53 11.69
C PHE A 104 6.61 52.37 10.71
N ALA A 105 7.66 53.15 10.95
CA ALA A 105 9.03 52.83 10.55
C ALA A 105 9.77 52.39 11.83
N PRO A 106 10.47 51.24 11.83
CA PRO A 106 11.18 50.80 13.02
C PRO A 106 12.48 51.59 13.18
N GLN A 107 12.57 52.38 14.25
CA GLN A 107 13.84 52.97 14.70
C GLN A 107 14.65 51.94 15.47
N ILE A 108 15.80 51.60 14.91
CA ILE A 108 16.92 50.93 15.56
C ILE A 108 17.45 51.86 16.65
N LYS A 109 17.25 51.51 17.93
CA LYS A 109 18.00 52.10 19.04
C LYS A 109 19.20 51.23 19.35
N LYS A 110 20.37 51.80 19.06
CA LYS A 110 21.64 51.47 19.69
C LYS A 110 21.59 52.04 21.11
N ASP A 111 21.80 51.20 22.11
CA ASP A 111 22.41 51.62 23.35
C ASP A 111 23.54 50.64 23.67
N PHE A 112 24.66 51.26 23.99
CA PHE A 112 26.01 50.75 24.11
C PHE A 112 26.47 51.07 25.54
N ALA A 113 27.39 50.26 26.05
CA ALA A 113 27.97 50.23 27.41
C ALA A 113 27.12 49.45 28.45
N GLU A 114 27.69 48.59 29.28
CA GLU A 114 29.02 48.63 29.89
C GLU A 114 29.47 47.24 30.38
N GLU A 115 30.79 47.12 30.52
CA GLU A 115 31.60 45.96 30.86
C GLU A 115 31.12 45.07 32.02
N THR A 116 31.33 43.76 31.89
CA THR A 116 31.86 42.96 33.00
C THR A 116 32.66 41.78 32.49
N ASN A 117 33.98 41.91 32.58
CA ASN A 117 34.95 40.83 32.41
C ASN A 117 34.72 39.74 33.47
N GLN A 118 34.43 38.51 33.05
CA GLN A 118 34.68 37.32 33.88
C GLN A 118 35.39 36.24 33.05
N THR A 119 36.59 35.94 33.54
CA THR A 119 37.60 34.99 33.10
C THR A 119 37.08 33.55 33.07
N PRO A 120 37.48 32.71 32.09
CA PRO A 120 37.25 31.27 32.12
C PRO A 120 38.48 30.55 32.70
N ALA A 121 38.48 30.32 34.01
CA ALA A 121 39.33 29.33 34.65
C ALA A 121 38.49 28.64 35.74
N ASP A 122 38.62 27.32 35.86
CA ASP A 122 37.95 26.43 36.82
C ASP A 122 36.50 26.02 36.57
N ILE A 123 36.29 25.15 35.56
CA ILE A 123 35.31 24.06 35.69
C ILE A 123 35.92 22.76 35.15
N ALA A 124 37.01 22.33 35.79
CA ALA A 124 37.35 20.92 35.86
C ALA A 124 36.75 20.35 37.16
N SER A 125 36.27 19.10 37.11
CA SER A 125 35.83 18.27 38.25
C SER A 125 34.32 18.23 38.56
N LYS A 126 33.56 17.48 37.75
CA LYS A 126 32.44 16.70 38.30
C LYS A 126 32.25 15.37 37.57
N VAL A 127 33.16 14.45 37.87
CA VAL A 127 33.07 13.01 37.59
C VAL A 127 31.80 12.47 38.25
N GLN A 128 30.76 12.23 37.45
CA GLN A 128 29.56 11.54 37.89
C GLN A 128 29.87 10.04 38.07
N LYS A 129 29.67 9.58 39.31
CA LYS A 129 29.71 8.18 39.74
C LYS A 129 28.84 7.30 38.83
N SER A 130 29.50 6.39 38.11
CA SER A 130 28.91 5.24 37.45
C SER A 130 28.12 4.39 38.46
N LYS A 131 26.79 4.36 38.32
CA LYS A 131 25.93 3.40 39.05
C LYS A 131 26.18 2.01 38.49
N SER A 132 26.77 1.13 39.29
CA SER A 132 26.93 -0.29 39.01
C SER A 132 25.56 -0.95 38.80
N VAL A 133 25.29 -1.39 37.58
CA VAL A 133 24.12 -2.19 37.21
C VAL A 133 24.23 -3.55 37.91
N LYS A 134 23.35 -3.80 38.88
CA LYS A 134 23.21 -5.10 39.55
C LYS A 134 22.71 -6.12 38.51
N GLN A 135 23.58 -7.02 38.10
CA GLN A 135 23.21 -8.21 37.32
C GLN A 135 22.24 -9.06 38.15
N SER A 136 20.98 -9.13 37.70
CA SER A 136 19.95 -9.95 38.33
C SER A 136 20.22 -11.43 38.06
N LYS A 137 20.27 -12.23 39.13
CA LYS A 137 20.50 -13.67 39.05
C LYS A 137 19.32 -14.33 38.35
N LYS A 138 19.54 -14.78 37.11
CA LYS A 138 18.62 -15.54 36.26
C LYS A 138 18.10 -16.77 37.01
N SER A 139 16.83 -16.77 37.42
CA SER A 139 16.22 -17.86 38.18
C SER A 139 15.94 -19.04 37.25
N LYS A 140 16.40 -20.25 37.63
CA LYS A 140 16.31 -21.49 36.83
C LYS A 140 14.87 -22.00 36.59
N ASN A 141 13.85 -21.29 37.06
CA ASN A 141 12.45 -21.72 36.96
C ASN A 141 11.75 -21.23 35.68
N ILE A 142 12.30 -20.24 34.97
CA ILE A 142 11.69 -19.69 33.75
C ILE A 142 11.65 -20.71 32.59
N VAL A 143 12.66 -21.59 32.51
CA VAL A 143 12.73 -22.61 31.43
C VAL A 143 11.61 -23.65 31.58
N LYS A 144 11.24 -24.02 32.81
CA LYS A 144 10.13 -24.95 33.05
C LYS A 144 8.77 -24.33 32.68
N ILE A 145 8.59 -23.04 32.95
CA ILE A 145 7.35 -22.33 32.59
C ILE A 145 7.21 -22.22 31.07
N MET A 146 8.29 -21.88 30.36
CA MET A 146 8.31 -21.85 28.88
C MET A 146 7.97 -23.21 28.27
N MET A 147 8.46 -24.32 28.85
CA MET A 147 8.17 -25.67 28.34
C MET A 147 6.68 -26.04 28.49
N ILE A 148 6.03 -25.66 29.60
CA ILE A 148 4.60 -25.92 29.83
C ILE A 148 3.74 -25.13 28.82
N ILE A 149 4.08 -23.86 28.57
CA ILE A 149 3.37 -23.02 27.59
C ILE A 149 3.47 -23.63 26.18
N PHE A 150 4.64 -24.15 25.82
CA PHE A 150 4.85 -24.77 24.50
C PHE A 150 3.99 -26.03 24.31
N ILE A 151 3.84 -26.86 25.34
CA ILE A 151 3.00 -28.07 25.30
C ILE A 151 1.52 -27.69 25.15
N ILE A 152 1.05 -26.66 25.85
CA ILE A 152 -0.34 -26.20 25.73
C ILE A 152 -0.63 -25.67 24.32
N LEU A 153 0.28 -24.88 23.74
CA LEU A 153 0.17 -24.42 22.36
C LEU A 153 0.14 -25.56 21.35
N PHE A 154 0.95 -26.60 21.56
CA PHE A 154 0.98 -27.77 20.69
C PHE A 154 -0.35 -28.56 20.72
N ILE A 155 -0.96 -28.71 21.89
CA ILE A 155 -2.27 -29.37 22.05
C ILE A 155 -3.37 -28.55 21.36
N LEU A 156 -3.36 -27.21 21.53
CA LEU A 156 -4.32 -26.32 20.86
C LEU A 156 -4.18 -26.34 19.34
N GLY A 157 -2.94 -26.39 18.82
CA GLY A 157 -2.68 -26.51 17.39
C GLY A 157 -3.20 -27.82 16.80
N ALA A 158 -2.99 -28.95 17.49
CA ALA A 158 -3.49 -30.25 17.06
C ALA A 158 -5.02 -30.30 16.99
N ILE A 159 -5.72 -29.68 17.95
CA ILE A 159 -7.19 -29.57 17.94
C ILE A 159 -7.66 -28.73 16.75
N GLY A 160 -6.98 -27.62 16.45
CA GLY A 160 -7.30 -26.75 15.31
C GLY A 160 -7.23 -27.47 13.96
N VAL A 161 -6.22 -28.32 13.75
CA VAL A 161 -6.07 -29.10 12.50
C VAL A 161 -7.20 -30.11 12.33
N VAL A 162 -7.62 -30.79 13.40
CA VAL A 162 -8.73 -31.75 13.35
C VAL A 162 -10.05 -31.06 12.99
N VAL A 163 -10.33 -29.88 13.56
CA VAL A 163 -11.53 -29.09 13.23
C VAL A 163 -11.50 -28.62 11.78
N TRP A 164 -10.34 -28.16 11.29
CA TRP A 164 -10.18 -27.69 9.91
C TRP A 164 -10.48 -28.78 8.88
N ILE A 165 -9.94 -29.99 9.06
CA ILE A 165 -10.22 -31.14 8.16
C ILE A 165 -11.72 -31.46 8.14
N PHE A 166 -12.38 -31.44 9.29
CA PHE A 166 -13.80 -31.81 9.39
C PHE A 166 -14.76 -30.80 8.75
N VAL A 167 -14.37 -29.52 8.69
CA VAL A 167 -15.17 -28.47 8.05
C VAL A 167 -15.05 -28.51 6.52
N PHE A 168 -13.84 -28.79 6.00
CA PHE A 168 -13.60 -28.79 4.56
C PHE A 168 -14.06 -30.06 3.84
N ASP A 169 -14.04 -31.23 4.49
CA ASP A 169 -14.49 -32.49 3.85
C ASP A 169 -16.01 -32.59 3.68
N LYS A 170 -16.81 -31.77 4.38
CA LYS A 170 -18.28 -31.83 4.27
C LYS A 170 -18.87 -31.11 3.04
N GLN A 171 -18.05 -30.45 2.21
CA GLN A 171 -18.54 -29.75 1.02
C GLN A 171 -18.56 -30.60 -0.26
N LYS A 172 -18.21 -31.89 -0.19
CA LYS A 172 -18.27 -32.80 -1.35
C LYS A 172 -19.50 -33.72 -1.30
N VAL A 173 -20.70 -33.15 -1.26
CA VAL A 173 -21.95 -33.92 -1.42
C VAL A 173 -22.39 -33.88 -2.89
N SER A 174 -21.98 -34.94 -3.59
CA SER A 174 -22.65 -35.67 -4.68
C SER A 174 -23.79 -34.96 -5.43
N VAL A 175 -23.50 -34.47 -6.64
CA VAL A 175 -24.51 -34.23 -7.69
C VAL A 175 -24.80 -35.58 -8.35
N GLU A 176 -25.95 -36.16 -8.02
CA GLU A 176 -26.45 -37.40 -8.57
C GLU A 176 -26.94 -37.18 -10.00
N SER A 177 -26.12 -37.62 -10.95
CA SER A 177 -26.40 -37.60 -12.40
C SER A 177 -27.48 -38.63 -12.74
N ASN A 178 -28.72 -38.15 -12.91
CA ASN A 178 -29.83 -38.96 -13.39
C ASN A 178 -29.80 -39.02 -14.93
N GLN A 179 -29.17 -40.07 -15.48
CA GLN A 179 -29.30 -40.44 -16.89
C GLN A 179 -30.54 -41.33 -17.05
N GLN A 180 -31.56 -40.82 -17.76
CA GLN A 180 -32.62 -41.65 -18.30
C GLN A 180 -32.65 -41.52 -19.83
N THR A 181 -32.20 -42.60 -20.47
CA THR A 181 -32.20 -42.91 -21.91
C THR A 181 -33.59 -43.26 -22.43
N MET A 182 -33.98 -42.70 -23.58
CA MET A 182 -34.67 -43.29 -24.77
C MET A 182 -35.44 -42.21 -25.57
N PRO A 183 -35.84 -42.44 -26.84
CA PRO A 183 -34.99 -42.65 -28.01
C PRO A 183 -35.30 -41.64 -29.14
N GLU A 184 -34.30 -41.45 -30.01
CA GLU A 184 -34.38 -41.18 -31.45
C GLU A 184 -35.72 -40.65 -32.03
N THR A 185 -35.75 -39.35 -32.36
CA THR A 185 -36.58 -38.81 -33.44
C THR A 185 -35.83 -37.67 -34.13
N VAL A 186 -35.91 -37.72 -35.45
CA VAL A 186 -35.09 -37.08 -36.47
C VAL A 186 -35.46 -35.60 -36.66
N GLU A 187 -34.45 -34.80 -37.04
CA GLU A 187 -34.54 -33.46 -37.65
C GLU A 187 -35.13 -32.30 -36.82
N ASP A 188 -34.26 -31.52 -36.18
CA ASP A 188 -34.06 -30.10 -36.56
C ASP A 188 -32.76 -29.57 -35.95
N VAL A 189 -31.87 -29.02 -36.79
CA VAL A 189 -30.59 -28.41 -36.38
C VAL A 189 -30.90 -27.00 -35.89
N ILE A 190 -31.46 -26.90 -34.68
CA ILE A 190 -31.57 -25.63 -33.98
C ILE A 190 -30.32 -25.50 -33.13
N ASP A 191 -29.46 -24.58 -33.57
CA ASP A 191 -28.31 -24.05 -32.83
C ASP A 191 -28.71 -23.84 -31.37
N LYS A 192 -28.29 -24.78 -30.53
CA LYS A 192 -28.51 -24.75 -29.09
C LYS A 192 -27.51 -23.74 -28.54
N SER A 193 -27.80 -22.47 -28.81
CA SER A 193 -27.19 -21.31 -28.19
C SER A 193 -27.26 -21.54 -26.69
N THR A 194 -26.16 -22.03 -26.14
CA THR A 194 -25.92 -22.13 -24.71
C THR A 194 -26.35 -20.79 -24.13
N ALA A 195 -27.42 -20.79 -23.34
CA ALA A 195 -27.86 -19.64 -22.59
C ALA A 195 -26.71 -19.32 -21.62
N GLU A 196 -25.78 -18.51 -22.11
CA GLU A 196 -24.71 -17.91 -21.35
C GLU A 196 -25.42 -17.16 -20.23
N SER A 197 -25.34 -17.73 -19.03
CA SER A 197 -25.95 -17.19 -17.83
C SER A 197 -25.52 -15.74 -17.74
N GLU A 198 -26.44 -14.82 -18.00
CA GLU A 198 -26.23 -13.38 -17.87
C GLU A 198 -25.96 -13.10 -16.39
N GLN A 199 -24.71 -13.27 -15.97
CA GLN A 199 -24.29 -12.76 -14.68
C GLN A 199 -24.50 -11.25 -14.73
N PRO A 200 -25.09 -10.65 -13.68
CA PRO A 200 -25.31 -9.22 -13.64
C PRO A 200 -23.97 -8.52 -13.88
N LYS A 201 -23.93 -7.68 -14.91
CA LYS A 201 -22.73 -6.95 -15.29
C LYS A 201 -22.40 -5.97 -14.16
N LYS A 202 -21.31 -6.24 -13.44
CA LYS A 202 -20.77 -5.35 -12.40
C LYS A 202 -20.45 -3.98 -13.00
N THR A 203 -20.71 -2.93 -12.24
CA THR A 203 -20.48 -1.53 -12.65
C THR A 203 -19.00 -1.20 -12.68
N TYR A 204 -18.25 -1.64 -11.67
CA TYR A 204 -16.80 -1.49 -11.59
C TYR A 204 -16.09 -2.81 -11.89
N SER A 205 -14.95 -2.70 -12.56
CA SER A 205 -14.09 -3.83 -12.89
C SER A 205 -12.95 -3.95 -11.89
N THR A 206 -12.57 -5.18 -11.54
CA THR A 206 -11.37 -5.46 -10.75
C THR A 206 -10.15 -5.75 -11.64
N ASP A 207 -10.39 -6.02 -12.94
CA ASP A 207 -9.35 -6.35 -13.92
C ASP A 207 -9.03 -5.19 -14.90
N MET A 208 -9.94 -4.21 -15.03
CA MET A 208 -9.81 -3.08 -15.94
C MET A 208 -9.79 -1.75 -15.18
N PRO A 209 -9.11 -0.71 -15.70
CA PRO A 209 -9.06 0.59 -15.06
C PRO A 209 -10.46 1.19 -14.94
N ASN A 210 -10.80 1.62 -13.72
CA ASN A 210 -11.97 2.45 -13.46
C ASN A 210 -11.53 3.92 -13.43
N TYR A 211 -12.47 4.84 -13.67
CA TYR A 211 -12.15 6.27 -13.72
C TYR A 211 -12.91 7.03 -12.64
N PHE A 212 -12.18 7.82 -11.87
CA PHE A 212 -12.73 8.82 -10.96
C PHE A 212 -12.67 10.18 -11.65
N VAL A 213 -13.81 10.80 -11.97
CA VAL A 213 -13.84 12.05 -12.73
C VAL A 213 -13.88 13.24 -11.78
N LEU A 214 -12.90 14.13 -11.88
CA LEU A 214 -12.75 15.34 -11.08
C LEU A 214 -12.92 16.61 -11.94
N ASN A 215 -13.70 17.58 -11.47
CA ASN A 215 -13.82 18.87 -12.16
C ASN A 215 -12.79 19.89 -11.65
N VAL A 216 -11.58 19.80 -12.19
CA VAL A 216 -10.45 20.66 -11.79
C VAL A 216 -10.72 22.16 -12.07
N GLU A 217 -11.55 22.48 -13.07
CA GLU A 217 -11.80 23.86 -13.49
C GLU A 217 -12.72 24.62 -12.52
N SER A 218 -13.68 23.95 -11.90
CA SER A 218 -14.75 24.62 -11.15
C SER A 218 -14.48 24.84 -9.66
N GLN A 219 -13.23 24.70 -9.20
CA GLN A 219 -12.92 24.52 -7.77
C GLN A 219 -13.82 23.44 -7.18
N THR A 220 -13.54 22.16 -7.50
CA THR A 220 -14.26 21.05 -6.88
C THR A 220 -14.23 21.23 -5.36
N SER A 221 -15.41 21.23 -4.74
CA SER A 221 -15.52 21.31 -3.30
C SER A 221 -15.21 19.95 -2.68
N ASP A 222 -14.66 19.91 -1.47
CA ASP A 222 -14.45 18.64 -0.75
C ASP A 222 -15.74 17.80 -0.71
N SER A 223 -16.91 18.45 -0.64
CA SER A 223 -18.21 17.77 -0.67
C SER A 223 -18.52 17.03 -1.98
N ASP A 224 -18.02 17.50 -3.12
CA ASP A 224 -18.23 16.81 -4.41
C ASP A 224 -17.42 15.51 -4.49
N ILE A 225 -16.18 15.53 -3.97
CA ILE A 225 -15.32 14.35 -3.88
C ILE A 225 -15.94 13.33 -2.92
N VAL A 226 -16.40 13.77 -1.75
CA VAL A 226 -17.11 12.92 -0.77
C VAL A 226 -18.38 12.33 -1.35
N ALA A 227 -19.14 13.09 -2.16
CA ALA A 227 -20.33 12.58 -2.83
C ALA A 227 -19.99 11.47 -3.84
N GLU A 228 -18.90 11.60 -4.58
CA GLU A 228 -18.44 10.56 -5.51
C GLU A 228 -17.91 9.33 -4.75
N PHE A 229 -17.21 9.49 -3.63
CA PHE A 229 -16.83 8.38 -2.74
C PHE A 229 -18.06 7.62 -2.23
N THR A 230 -19.09 8.36 -1.79
CA THR A 230 -20.36 7.78 -1.33
C THR A 230 -21.06 6.99 -2.44
N LYS A 231 -20.97 7.47 -3.69
CA LYS A 231 -21.50 6.77 -4.86
C LYS A 231 -20.72 5.49 -5.15
N ILE A 232 -19.39 5.55 -5.13
CA ILE A 232 -18.52 4.38 -5.30
C ILE A 232 -18.83 3.33 -4.24
N GLU A 233 -18.91 3.73 -2.96
CA GLU A 233 -19.26 2.85 -1.85
C GLU A 233 -20.60 2.13 -2.09
N LYS A 234 -21.66 2.88 -2.41
CA LYS A 234 -22.99 2.31 -2.65
C LYS A 234 -22.99 1.31 -3.80
N THR A 235 -22.26 1.60 -4.87
CA THR A 235 -22.16 0.72 -6.03
C THR A 235 -21.36 -0.54 -5.71
N ILE A 236 -20.23 -0.43 -5.01
CA ILE A 236 -19.41 -1.58 -4.59
C ILE A 236 -20.21 -2.53 -3.71
N ILE A 237 -20.99 -1.98 -2.76
CA ILE A 237 -21.87 -2.77 -1.88
C ILE A 237 -23.01 -3.42 -2.68
N ALA A 238 -23.63 -2.69 -3.61
CA ALA A 238 -24.74 -3.19 -4.42
C ALA A 238 -24.32 -4.32 -5.38
N ASP A 239 -23.10 -4.26 -5.91
CA ASP A 239 -22.54 -5.23 -6.85
C ASP A 239 -21.81 -6.40 -6.15
N ASP A 240 -21.83 -6.44 -4.81
CA ASP A 240 -21.14 -7.43 -3.96
C ASP A 240 -19.66 -7.61 -4.35
N ILE A 241 -18.96 -6.50 -4.58
CA ILE A 241 -17.55 -6.50 -4.95
C ILE A 241 -16.72 -6.61 -3.66
N VAL A 242 -16.02 -7.74 -3.51
CA VAL A 242 -15.17 -8.05 -2.34
C VAL A 242 -13.70 -7.71 -2.60
N GLU A 243 -13.29 -7.71 -3.86
CA GLU A 243 -11.93 -7.39 -4.28
C GLU A 243 -11.68 -5.87 -4.26
N PRO A 244 -10.43 -5.41 -4.05
CA PRO A 244 -10.08 -4.01 -4.16
C PRO A 244 -10.30 -3.51 -5.60
N VAL A 245 -10.88 -2.33 -5.74
CA VAL A 245 -11.17 -1.69 -7.02
C VAL A 245 -10.27 -0.48 -7.19
N ALA A 246 -9.45 -0.48 -8.23
CA ALA A 246 -8.55 0.63 -8.57
C ALA A 246 -9.23 1.66 -9.48
N PHE A 247 -9.00 2.93 -9.19
CA PHE A 247 -9.51 4.08 -9.92
C PHE A 247 -8.36 5.02 -10.30
N THR A 248 -8.23 5.27 -11.61
CA THR A 248 -7.40 6.36 -12.12
C THR A 248 -8.19 7.65 -12.07
N VAL A 249 -7.62 8.69 -11.46
CA VAL A 249 -8.28 9.99 -11.32
C VAL A 249 -8.07 10.80 -12.60
N ASN A 250 -9.16 11.14 -13.28
CA ASN A 250 -9.15 11.90 -14.52
C ASN A 250 -9.92 13.22 -14.39
N ASP A 251 -9.57 14.21 -15.20
CA ASP A 251 -10.37 15.42 -15.35
C ASP A 251 -11.62 15.17 -16.21
N THR A 252 -12.46 16.19 -16.37
CA THR A 252 -13.66 16.14 -17.22
C THR A 252 -13.36 15.95 -18.71
N ASN A 253 -12.11 16.13 -19.13
CA ASN A 253 -11.63 15.91 -20.51
C ASN A 253 -11.02 14.50 -20.70
N GLY A 254 -10.96 13.70 -19.64
CA GLY A 254 -10.39 12.35 -19.66
C GLY A 254 -8.86 12.30 -19.52
N ASN A 255 -8.21 13.40 -19.12
CA ASN A 255 -6.77 13.41 -18.84
C ASN A 255 -6.50 12.98 -17.40
N PRO A 256 -5.45 12.18 -17.13
CA PRO A 256 -5.04 11.87 -15.77
C PRO A 256 -4.70 13.12 -14.97
N VAL A 257 -5.20 13.19 -13.74
CA VAL A 257 -4.90 14.25 -12.77
C VAL A 257 -3.68 13.83 -11.96
N SER A 258 -2.74 14.74 -11.74
CA SER A 258 -1.59 14.45 -10.88
C SER A 258 -1.98 14.41 -9.41
N PHE A 259 -1.25 13.64 -8.61
CA PHE A 259 -1.49 13.51 -7.17
C PHE A 259 -1.52 14.85 -6.45
N HIS A 260 -0.63 15.79 -6.79
CA HIS A 260 -0.60 17.12 -6.17
C HIS A 260 -1.87 17.95 -6.45
N ILE A 261 -2.41 17.86 -7.68
CA ILE A 261 -3.66 18.57 -8.04
C ILE A 261 -4.84 17.94 -7.32
N PHE A 262 -4.89 16.61 -7.27
CA PHE A 262 -5.93 15.89 -6.54
C PHE A 262 -5.88 16.23 -5.05
N ALA A 263 -4.70 16.14 -4.42
CA ALA A 263 -4.51 16.43 -3.00
C ALA A 263 -4.97 17.85 -2.64
N LEU A 264 -4.61 18.85 -3.47
CA LEU A 264 -5.07 20.22 -3.27
C LEU A 264 -6.59 20.36 -3.39
N SER A 265 -7.19 19.68 -4.37
CA SER A 265 -8.64 19.71 -4.61
C SER A 265 -9.44 18.96 -3.54
N ALA A 266 -8.83 17.97 -2.89
CA ALA A 266 -9.39 17.17 -1.81
C ALA A 266 -9.14 17.78 -0.41
N GLY A 267 -8.61 19.00 -0.33
CA GLY A 267 -8.29 19.65 0.95
C GLY A 267 -7.18 18.94 1.74
N MET A 268 -6.39 18.08 1.11
CA MET A 268 -5.32 17.32 1.78
C MET A 268 -4.15 18.24 2.12
N ASN A 269 -3.75 18.25 3.39
CA ASN A 269 -2.61 19.04 3.87
C ASN A 269 -1.36 18.17 4.04
N ILE A 270 -0.76 17.76 2.92
CA ILE A 270 0.42 16.90 2.91
C ILE A 270 1.67 17.74 3.25
N PRO A 271 2.45 17.35 4.27
CA PRO A 271 3.72 18.01 4.59
C PRO A 271 4.65 18.10 3.38
N GLN A 272 5.33 19.23 3.21
CA GLN A 272 6.16 19.50 2.03
C GLN A 272 7.30 18.47 1.87
N GLU A 273 7.85 17.99 2.97
CA GLU A 273 8.91 16.98 3.02
C GLU A 273 8.44 15.66 2.39
N ILE A 274 7.19 15.27 2.66
CA ILE A 274 6.54 14.11 2.05
C ILE A 274 6.21 14.42 0.59
N ALA A 275 5.51 15.52 0.31
CA ALA A 275 5.01 15.87 -1.02
C ALA A 275 6.12 16.01 -2.07
N SER A 276 7.31 16.48 -1.66
CA SER A 276 8.48 16.61 -2.56
C SER A 276 9.06 15.26 -3.01
N SER A 277 8.81 14.19 -2.26
CA SER A 277 9.29 12.84 -2.53
C SER A 277 8.31 12.01 -3.37
N LEU A 278 7.07 12.49 -3.57
CA LEU A 278 6.03 11.81 -4.33
C LEU A 278 6.08 12.20 -5.81
N GLU A 279 5.69 11.27 -6.67
CA GLU A 279 5.46 11.49 -8.10
C GLU A 279 4.03 11.97 -8.38
N GLU A 280 3.75 12.24 -9.65
CA GLU A 280 2.44 12.69 -10.12
C GLU A 280 1.46 11.54 -10.29
N GLU A 281 1.96 10.34 -10.61
CA GLU A 281 1.15 9.14 -10.86
C GLU A 281 0.68 8.52 -9.55
N PHE A 282 -0.63 8.27 -9.47
CA PHE A 282 -1.26 7.59 -8.34
C PHE A 282 -2.57 6.93 -8.76
N ASP A 283 -3.00 5.95 -7.97
CA ASP A 283 -4.31 5.32 -8.07
C ASP A 283 -5.05 5.42 -6.73
N LEU A 284 -6.36 5.65 -6.81
CA LEU A 284 -7.28 5.55 -5.69
C LEU A 284 -7.84 4.14 -5.62
N TYR A 285 -7.86 3.56 -4.45
CA TYR A 285 -8.42 2.23 -4.20
C TYR A 285 -9.65 2.30 -3.31
N ALA A 286 -10.65 1.49 -3.62
CA ALA A 286 -11.80 1.24 -2.76
C ALA A 286 -11.89 -0.26 -2.45
N TYR A 287 -12.09 -0.61 -1.18
CA TYR A 287 -12.17 -1.99 -0.72
C TYR A 287 -13.36 -2.16 0.22
N ASN A 288 -14.19 -3.17 -0.03
CA ASN A 288 -15.33 -3.50 0.82
C ASN A 288 -14.87 -4.35 2.00
N ASP A 289 -14.63 -3.71 3.15
CA ASP A 289 -14.32 -4.39 4.40
C ASP A 289 -15.61 -5.05 4.95
N PRO A 290 -15.67 -6.39 5.08
CA PRO A 290 -16.87 -7.09 5.52
C PRO A 290 -17.41 -6.62 6.88
N GLU A 291 -16.56 -6.09 7.74
CA GLU A 291 -16.95 -5.63 9.08
C GLU A 291 -17.32 -4.14 9.11
N HIS A 292 -16.85 -3.36 8.14
CA HIS A 292 -16.76 -1.90 8.27
C HIS A 292 -17.17 -1.11 7.03
N GLY A 293 -17.67 -1.79 5.99
CA GLY A 293 -18.09 -1.18 4.75
C GLY A 293 -16.92 -0.78 3.86
N VAL A 294 -17.18 0.09 2.88
CA VAL A 294 -16.16 0.47 1.91
C VAL A 294 -15.16 1.44 2.54
N ARG A 295 -13.89 1.17 2.27
CA ARG A 295 -12.73 1.88 2.79
C ARG A 295 -11.82 2.25 1.64
N PHE A 296 -11.14 3.39 1.75
CA PHE A 296 -10.35 3.96 0.68
C PHE A 296 -8.86 3.93 0.99
N GLY A 297 -8.04 3.95 -0.05
CA GLY A 297 -6.60 4.00 0.05
C GLY A 297 -5.96 4.57 -1.20
N PHE A 298 -4.67 4.84 -1.15
CA PHE A 298 -3.88 5.34 -2.26
C PHE A 298 -2.67 4.45 -2.52
N VAL A 299 -2.31 4.34 -3.80
CA VAL A 299 -0.99 3.88 -4.24
C VAL A 299 -0.37 5.03 -5.01
N ILE A 300 0.77 5.54 -4.54
CA ILE A 300 1.41 6.75 -5.10
C ILE A 300 2.85 6.39 -5.47
N ASN A 301 3.28 6.73 -6.69
CA ASN A 301 4.66 6.51 -7.10
C ASN A 301 5.63 7.47 -6.35
N VAL A 302 6.85 7.03 -6.11
CA VAL A 302 7.82 7.68 -5.22
C VAL A 302 9.16 7.90 -5.91
N LYS A 303 9.66 9.14 -5.85
CA LYS A 303 10.96 9.54 -6.42
C LYS A 303 12.14 9.01 -5.61
N ASN A 304 12.05 9.10 -4.28
CA ASN A 304 13.11 8.68 -3.36
C ASN A 304 12.51 7.99 -2.13
N PRO A 305 12.44 6.64 -2.11
CA PRO A 305 11.75 5.89 -1.06
C PRO A 305 12.42 6.04 0.32
N ASN A 306 13.74 6.20 0.37
CA ASN A 306 14.46 6.33 1.64
C ASN A 306 14.16 7.69 2.30
N LEU A 307 14.24 8.77 1.53
CA LEU A 307 13.93 10.11 2.01
C LEU A 307 12.45 10.24 2.39
N LEU A 308 11.56 9.63 1.60
CA LEU A 308 10.14 9.57 1.93
C LEU A 308 9.89 8.83 3.26
N GLN A 309 10.56 7.70 3.49
CA GLN A 309 10.36 6.92 4.71
C GLN A 309 10.79 7.69 5.97
N GLU A 310 11.88 8.45 5.89
CA GLU A 310 12.31 9.35 6.97
C GLU A 310 11.29 10.48 7.18
N ALA A 311 10.88 11.15 6.10
CA ALA A 311 9.90 12.24 6.15
C ALA A 311 8.53 11.80 6.70
N LEU A 312 8.07 10.59 6.35
CA LEU A 312 6.84 10.00 6.88
C LEU A 312 6.95 9.79 8.39
N LYS A 313 8.03 9.16 8.86
CA LYS A 313 8.25 8.92 10.29
C LYS A 313 8.29 10.21 11.11
N GLU A 314 8.94 11.24 10.60
CA GLU A 314 9.02 12.56 11.28
C GLU A 314 7.66 13.28 11.33
N ASN A 315 6.77 12.99 10.39
CA ASN A 315 5.47 13.67 10.26
C ASN A 315 4.27 12.76 10.58
N GLU A 316 4.48 11.63 11.27
CA GLU A 316 3.43 10.66 11.60
C GLU A 316 2.19 11.30 12.26
N VAL A 317 2.41 12.23 13.20
CA VAL A 317 1.33 12.94 13.91
C VAL A 317 0.41 13.72 12.95
N LYS A 318 0.93 14.17 11.80
CA LYS A 318 0.19 14.95 10.81
C LYS A 318 -0.51 14.08 9.75
N LEU A 319 -0.16 12.80 9.64
CA LEU A 319 -0.68 11.93 8.57
C LEU A 319 -2.20 11.74 8.61
N PRO A 320 -2.88 11.59 9.77
CA PRO A 320 -4.33 11.50 9.79
C PRO A 320 -5.00 12.72 9.16
N GLN A 321 -4.50 13.93 9.43
CA GLN A 321 -5.01 15.15 8.83
C GLN A 321 -4.61 15.27 7.35
N ALA A 322 -3.42 14.83 6.97
CA ALA A 322 -2.95 14.87 5.59
C ALA A 322 -3.78 13.98 4.66
N PHE A 323 -4.29 12.86 5.17
CA PHE A 323 -5.10 11.89 4.44
C PHE A 323 -6.57 11.89 4.90
N SER A 324 -7.07 13.01 5.41
CA SER A 324 -8.43 13.10 5.95
C SER A 324 -9.52 12.76 4.95
N ILE A 325 -9.30 12.94 3.64
CA ILE A 325 -10.31 12.66 2.61
C ILE A 325 -10.71 11.18 2.52
N ILE A 326 -9.81 10.25 2.86
CA ILE A 326 -10.11 8.80 2.90
C ILE A 326 -10.52 8.34 4.29
N LEU A 327 -10.59 9.26 5.25
CA LEU A 327 -11.03 9.01 6.62
C LEU A 327 -12.40 9.63 6.82
N ASP A 328 -13.16 9.09 7.77
CA ASP A 328 -14.39 9.72 8.22
C ASP A 328 -14.04 10.98 9.04
N GLU A 329 -14.77 12.07 8.85
CA GLU A 329 -14.56 13.32 9.59
C GLU A 329 -14.60 13.09 11.11
N THR A 330 -15.41 12.13 11.55
CA THR A 330 -15.54 11.76 12.97
C THR A 330 -14.30 11.04 13.53
N ALA A 331 -13.45 10.48 12.66
CA ALA A 331 -12.26 9.72 13.03
C ALA A 331 -11.01 10.59 13.29
N ILE A 332 -11.02 11.88 12.96
CA ILE A 332 -9.79 12.72 12.94
C ILE A 332 -9.32 13.15 14.36
N ALA A 333 -10.10 12.89 15.41
CA ALA A 333 -9.83 13.42 16.74
C ALA A 333 -8.92 12.51 17.60
N THR A 334 -7.60 12.66 17.49
CA THR A 334 -6.70 12.31 18.60
C THR A 334 -5.48 13.21 18.66
N GLU A 335 -5.42 14.09 19.67
CA GLU A 335 -4.26 14.97 19.94
C GLU A 335 -2.97 14.20 20.35
N ASN A 336 -2.98 12.86 20.34
CA ASN A 336 -1.87 12.02 20.76
C ASN A 336 -1.80 10.70 19.96
N THR A 337 -1.84 10.78 18.62
CA THR A 337 -1.65 9.59 17.78
C THR A 337 -0.23 9.04 17.94
N THR A 338 -0.12 7.75 18.25
CA THR A 338 1.16 7.04 18.35
C THR A 338 1.16 5.94 17.31
N PHE A 339 2.09 6.01 16.35
CA PHE A 339 2.24 4.99 15.33
C PHE A 339 3.00 3.78 15.89
N ASN A 340 2.49 2.61 15.53
CA ASN A 340 3.04 1.32 15.88
C ASN A 340 3.69 0.68 14.66
N ASP A 341 4.62 -0.23 14.92
CA ASP A 341 5.20 -1.10 13.91
C ASP A 341 4.37 -2.37 13.74
N GLY A 342 4.11 -2.73 12.50
CA GLY A 342 3.48 -3.97 12.08
C GLY A 342 4.23 -4.59 10.90
N VAL A 343 3.94 -5.85 10.63
CA VAL A 343 4.46 -6.54 9.45
C VAL A 343 3.33 -7.30 8.80
N TYR A 344 3.19 -7.15 7.47
CA TYR A 344 2.30 -7.96 6.66
C TYR A 344 3.09 -8.70 5.59
N LYS A 345 3.18 -10.03 5.72
CA LYS A 345 4.08 -10.86 4.90
C LYS A 345 5.53 -10.35 5.06
N THR A 346 6.07 -9.68 4.05
CA THR A 346 7.41 -9.05 4.04
C THR A 346 7.38 -7.53 4.13
N TYR A 347 6.19 -6.91 4.16
CA TYR A 347 6.02 -5.47 4.13
C TYR A 347 5.99 -4.89 5.56
N PRO A 348 6.92 -3.97 5.91
CA PRO A 348 6.87 -3.26 7.17
C PRO A 348 5.78 -2.18 7.11
N ILE A 349 4.72 -2.35 7.89
CA ILE A 349 3.58 -1.42 7.93
C ILE A 349 3.69 -0.56 9.18
N ARG A 350 3.52 0.75 9.02
CA ARG A 350 3.35 1.70 10.13
C ARG A 350 1.89 2.04 10.23
N TYR A 351 1.32 1.99 11.44
CA TYR A 351 -0.11 2.20 11.62
C TYR A 351 -0.46 2.91 12.92
N THR A 352 -1.56 3.67 12.92
CA THR A 352 -2.22 4.15 14.14
C THR A 352 -3.72 3.95 14.03
N ASN A 353 -4.34 3.49 15.11
CA ASN A 353 -5.81 3.45 15.21
C ASN A 353 -6.29 4.84 15.59
N LEU A 354 -7.28 5.35 14.88
CA LEU A 354 -7.79 6.71 15.08
C LEU A 354 -9.01 6.73 16.00
N ASN A 355 -9.83 5.68 15.91
CA ASN A 355 -10.96 5.48 16.79
C ASN A 355 -10.87 4.08 17.45
N SER A 356 -11.27 3.99 18.71
CA SER A 356 -11.36 2.70 19.43
C SER A 356 -12.66 1.94 19.11
N THR A 357 -13.71 2.65 18.67
CA THR A 357 -15.04 2.06 18.38
C THR A 357 -15.21 1.75 16.91
N GLU A 358 -14.61 2.56 16.04
CA GLU A 358 -14.62 2.38 14.59
C GLU A 358 -13.21 1.99 14.18
N SER A 359 -13.09 0.95 13.38
CA SER A 359 -11.84 0.38 12.88
C SER A 359 -11.05 1.26 11.91
N TYR A 360 -11.27 2.58 11.95
CA TYR A 360 -10.46 3.52 11.20
C TYR A 360 -9.05 3.52 11.77
N SER A 361 -8.12 3.22 10.90
CA SER A 361 -6.70 3.37 11.13
C SER A 361 -6.11 4.07 9.92
N ILE A 362 -5.02 4.78 10.12
CA ILE A 362 -4.18 5.20 9.01
C ILE A 362 -2.98 4.27 9.01
N ASP A 363 -2.87 3.46 7.96
CA ASP A 363 -1.81 2.51 7.74
C ASP A 363 -1.02 2.98 6.53
N TYR A 364 0.31 2.89 6.58
CA TYR A 364 1.15 3.16 5.41
C TYR A 364 2.33 2.20 5.29
N VAL A 365 2.79 2.01 4.06
CA VAL A 365 4.05 1.33 3.74
C VAL A 365 4.71 1.96 2.53
N VAL A 366 6.04 2.01 2.54
CA VAL A 366 6.86 2.37 1.37
C VAL A 366 7.50 1.09 0.85
N SER A 367 7.20 0.69 -0.38
CA SER A 367 7.76 -0.51 -1.02
C SER A 367 7.79 -0.35 -2.54
N ASN A 368 8.79 -0.92 -3.21
CA ASN A 368 8.89 -0.95 -4.68
C ASN A 368 8.67 0.41 -5.37
N LEU A 369 9.28 1.49 -4.83
CA LEU A 369 9.08 2.87 -5.32
C LEU A 369 7.63 3.37 -5.23
N GLN A 370 6.83 2.79 -4.34
CA GLN A 370 5.45 3.19 -4.11
C GLN A 370 5.20 3.44 -2.63
N LEU A 371 4.35 4.42 -2.35
CA LEU A 371 3.72 4.65 -1.07
C LEU A 371 2.30 4.11 -1.15
N VAL A 372 1.99 3.14 -0.29
CA VAL A 372 0.63 2.63 -0.12
C VAL A 372 0.08 3.17 1.20
N VAL A 373 -1.08 3.80 1.16
CA VAL A 373 -1.80 4.34 2.33
C VAL A 373 -3.21 3.75 2.36
N GLY A 374 -3.70 3.33 3.51
CA GLY A 374 -5.05 2.81 3.68
C GLY A 374 -5.75 3.40 4.89
N SER A 375 -7.08 3.54 4.79
CA SER A 375 -7.97 3.96 5.89
C SER A 375 -8.37 2.84 6.85
N SER A 376 -7.85 1.62 6.62
CA SER A 376 -7.93 0.51 7.55
C SER A 376 -6.81 -0.49 7.29
N ARG A 377 -6.51 -1.31 8.31
CA ARG A 377 -5.61 -2.46 8.21
C ARG A 377 -6.04 -3.47 7.12
N HIS A 378 -7.34 -3.62 6.87
CA HIS A 378 -7.83 -4.54 5.84
C HIS A 378 -7.63 -3.95 4.45
N THR A 379 -7.89 -2.65 4.28
CA THR A 379 -7.69 -1.93 3.03
C THR A 379 -6.24 -1.98 2.56
N ILE A 380 -5.27 -1.65 3.43
CA ILE A 380 -3.86 -1.68 3.01
C ILE A 380 -3.41 -3.10 2.63
N ARG A 381 -3.91 -4.14 3.31
CA ARG A 381 -3.58 -5.53 2.99
C ARG A 381 -4.15 -5.96 1.65
N ALA A 382 -5.40 -5.59 1.37
CA ALA A 382 -6.04 -5.87 0.09
C ALA A 382 -5.30 -5.19 -1.07
N ILE A 383 -4.94 -3.90 -0.91
CA ILE A 383 -4.15 -3.17 -1.91
C ILE A 383 -2.78 -3.82 -2.12
N LEU A 384 -2.07 -4.20 -1.05
CA LEU A 384 -0.78 -4.89 -1.16
C LEU A 384 -0.87 -6.27 -1.82
N GLU A 385 -2.03 -6.91 -1.81
CA GLU A 385 -2.26 -8.16 -2.52
C GLU A 385 -2.53 -7.95 -4.00
N ASP A 386 -3.30 -6.91 -4.34
CA ASP A 386 -3.59 -6.51 -5.71
C ASP A 386 -2.33 -6.02 -6.44
N VAL A 387 -1.63 -5.03 -5.88
CA VAL A 387 -0.39 -4.47 -6.45
C VAL A 387 0.69 -5.54 -6.66
N ARG A 388 0.71 -6.57 -5.79
CA ARG A 388 1.64 -7.69 -5.92
C ARG A 388 1.33 -8.57 -7.14
N GLY A 389 0.04 -8.73 -7.49
CA GLY A 389 -0.39 -9.46 -8.68
C GLY A 389 0.15 -8.86 -9.99
N GLY A 390 0.43 -7.56 -10.01
CA GLY A 390 1.02 -6.86 -11.15
C GLY A 390 2.56 -6.84 -11.20
N ILE A 391 3.24 -6.86 -10.06
CA ILE A 391 4.69 -6.57 -9.99
C ILE A 391 5.55 -7.78 -9.59
N TYR A 392 5.01 -8.79 -8.90
CA TYR A 392 5.80 -9.91 -8.38
C TYR A 392 5.51 -11.22 -9.11
N ASN A 393 6.08 -11.40 -10.31
CA ASN A 393 6.35 -12.74 -10.83
C ASN A 393 7.71 -13.20 -10.25
N PRO A 394 7.75 -14.11 -9.25
CA PRO A 394 9.00 -14.60 -8.68
C PRO A 394 9.90 -15.31 -9.71
N GLU A 395 9.36 -15.70 -10.88
CA GLU A 395 10.14 -16.31 -11.97
C GLU A 395 10.90 -15.29 -12.83
N ASN A 396 10.59 -13.99 -12.74
CA ASN A 396 11.28 -12.94 -13.50
C ASN A 396 12.30 -12.15 -12.68
N ASN A 397 12.58 -12.55 -11.44
CA ASN A 397 13.63 -11.93 -10.62
C ASN A 397 15.00 -12.60 -10.84
N ASP A 398 15.30 -12.93 -12.09
CA ASP A 398 16.66 -13.17 -12.54
C ASP A 398 17.37 -11.82 -12.64
N SER A 399 18.08 -11.46 -11.57
CA SER A 399 19.29 -10.62 -11.64
C SER A 399 19.13 -9.21 -12.22
N VAL A 400 18.37 -8.34 -11.57
CA VAL A 400 18.84 -6.94 -11.50
C VAL A 400 19.94 -6.93 -10.45
N GLY A 401 21.15 -7.26 -10.90
CA GLY A 401 22.38 -7.17 -10.14
C GLY A 401 22.62 -5.72 -9.72
N LEU A 402 22.15 -5.35 -8.54
CA LEU A 402 22.79 -4.35 -7.71
C LEU A 402 23.99 -5.06 -7.04
N GLU A 403 24.99 -5.40 -7.84
CA GLU A 403 26.35 -5.57 -7.33
C GLU A 403 26.84 -4.18 -6.95
N ALA A 404 26.49 -3.76 -5.73
CA ALA A 404 27.29 -2.80 -5.01
C ALA A 404 28.57 -3.53 -4.58
N ASP A 405 29.51 -3.69 -5.52
CA ASP A 405 30.92 -3.93 -5.23
C ASP A 405 31.45 -2.68 -4.52
N VAL A 406 31.17 -2.59 -3.22
CA VAL A 406 31.91 -1.75 -2.31
C VAL A 406 33.07 -2.61 -1.81
N ASP A 407 34.18 -2.53 -2.55
CA ASP A 407 35.50 -2.96 -2.09
C ASP A 407 35.81 -2.26 -0.76
N LEU A 408 35.52 -2.94 0.34
CA LEU A 408 35.79 -2.50 1.71
C LEU A 408 36.97 -3.27 2.36
N GLU A 409 37.81 -3.90 1.53
CA GLU A 409 39.04 -4.55 1.98
C GLU A 409 40.25 -4.08 1.14
N SER A 410 40.85 -2.95 1.52
CA SER A 410 42.32 -2.73 1.48
C SER A 410 42.67 -1.27 1.75
N ASN A 411 42.81 -0.91 3.03
CA ASN A 411 43.74 0.14 3.45
C ASN A 411 43.99 0.04 4.96
N LEU A 412 44.72 -1.01 5.33
CA LEU A 412 45.39 -1.14 6.62
C LEU A 412 46.84 -1.56 6.35
N GLU A 413 47.55 -0.72 5.60
CA GLU A 413 49.01 -0.75 5.54
C GLU A 413 49.58 0.47 6.28
N THR A 414 50.12 0.17 7.46
CA THR A 414 51.46 0.58 7.90
C THR A 414 51.94 1.99 7.53
N LYS A 415 51.90 2.90 8.52
CA LYS A 415 52.96 3.89 8.67
C LYS A 415 53.53 3.82 10.09
N VAL A 416 54.60 3.02 10.20
CA VAL A 416 55.62 3.18 11.24
C VAL A 416 56.38 4.44 10.84
N GLU A 417 56.33 5.47 11.67
CA GLU A 417 57.30 6.56 11.58
C GLU A 417 57.74 6.91 13.01
N GLU A 418 59.03 6.64 13.22
CA GLU A 418 59.80 7.00 14.39
C GLU A 418 59.75 8.51 14.60
N GLU A 419 59.44 8.97 15.81
CA GLU A 419 59.93 10.28 16.23
C GLU A 419 60.38 10.28 17.69
N LYS A 420 61.70 10.11 17.80
CA LYS A 420 62.64 10.77 18.71
C LYS A 420 62.13 11.21 20.08
N VAL A 421 62.63 10.44 21.05
CA VAL A 421 63.21 10.88 22.31
C VAL A 421 63.81 12.29 22.21
N THR A 422 63.26 13.23 22.97
CA THR A 422 64.02 14.33 23.57
C THR A 422 63.70 14.40 25.04
N ASP A 423 64.74 14.11 25.83
CA ASP A 423 64.89 14.48 27.23
C ASP A 423 64.39 15.92 27.48
N ASN A 424 63.67 16.10 28.58
CA ASN A 424 63.78 17.34 29.34
C ASN A 424 63.68 17.03 30.84
N MET A 425 64.85 17.05 31.45
CA MET A 425 65.05 17.36 32.87
C MET A 425 64.39 18.71 33.18
N THR A 426 63.59 18.74 34.24
CA THR A 426 63.52 19.93 35.09
C THR A 426 63.46 19.49 36.54
N ASP A 427 64.63 19.57 37.17
CA ASP A 427 64.79 19.86 38.59
C ASP A 427 63.93 21.06 38.99
N ALA A 428 63.21 20.93 40.10
CA ALA A 428 62.80 22.06 40.92
C ALA A 428 62.65 21.59 42.37
N THR A 429 63.74 21.70 43.12
CA THR A 429 63.77 21.86 44.58
C THR A 429 64.52 23.17 44.85
N ILE A 430 64.16 23.84 45.96
CA ILE A 430 64.57 25.16 46.53
C ILE A 430 63.28 26.00 46.63
N GLU A 431 62.79 26.45 47.79
CA GLU A 431 63.32 26.57 49.16
C GLU A 431 62.16 26.50 50.17
#